data_AF-A0A4Y2JHX7-F1
#
_entry.id   AF-A0A4Y2JHX7-F1
#
_cell.length_a   1.000
_cell.length_b   1.000
_cell.length_c   1.000
_cell.angle_alpha   90.00
_cell.angle_beta   90.00
_cell.angle_gamma   90.00
#
_symmetry.space_group_name_H-M   'P 1'
#
loop_
_entity.id
_entity.type
_entity.pdbx_description
1 polymer ?
#
loop_
_entity_poly.entity_id
_entity_poly.type
_entity_poly.pdbx_seq_one_letter_code
_entity_poly.pdbx_strand_id
1 'polypeptide(L)'
;MSYIVCEGAGRECMLRHCDKCPSKDNLVQFLQSKFEDYDDEDIVEYNQWVSMDRTEMIRYSTSIGELIEKLVEKLNKLIPHSYIAKSQASFFKNLKGTASSNTAVVSMDFSENYAFTIQDEAQGYHWNSNSCTIHPVMIHCKDTSNVKLIIPLCIISEDLKHDHISKEAVDSTSLTLESRLKDTQTLPGTRLFHNFQPIDDLGMIEARRISRDETPALTFNLLKNQTLLVKMKDLYPGCFVGCIYDNLWYFGMVSEVNAEEDVTVKFLHPNGPSISFFGPTGKMHVQYPSLTSSQL
;
A
#
# COMPACT_ATOMS: atom_id res chain seq x y z
N MET A 1 -10.73 25.87 16.08
CA MET A 1 -11.40 24.55 15.98
C MET A 1 -12.06 24.24 17.32
N SER A 2 -13.15 24.94 17.64
CA SER A 2 -13.90 24.79 18.91
C SER A 2 -15.37 24.40 18.70
N TYR A 3 -15.82 24.25 17.45
CA TYR A 3 -17.22 23.98 17.11
C TYR A 3 -17.58 22.48 17.07
N ILE A 4 -16.58 21.58 17.01
CA ILE A 4 -16.80 20.14 16.82
C ILE A 4 -15.84 19.24 17.63
N VAL A 5 -14.74 19.81 18.12
CA VAL A 5 -13.76 19.18 19.01
C VAL A 5 -13.33 20.22 20.04
N CYS A 6 -12.80 19.77 21.18
CA CYS A 6 -12.29 20.66 22.22
C CYS A 6 -11.12 21.52 21.73
N GLU A 7 -10.91 22.67 22.36
CA GLU A 7 -9.69 23.44 22.16
C GLU A 7 -8.45 22.64 22.59
N GLY A 8 -7.38 22.67 21.78
CA GLY A 8 -6.22 21.81 22.00
C GLY A 8 -6.50 20.31 21.77
N ALA A 9 -7.52 19.97 20.96
CA ALA A 9 -7.96 18.60 20.69
C ALA A 9 -6.82 17.59 20.52
N GLY A 10 -6.69 16.72 21.51
CA GLY A 10 -5.81 15.55 21.48
C GLY A 10 -6.45 14.36 20.77
N ARG A 11 -5.77 13.20 20.87
CA ARG A 11 -6.18 11.92 20.29
C ARG A 11 -7.66 11.59 20.56
N GLU A 12 -8.08 11.62 21.81
CA GLU A 12 -9.44 11.24 22.22
C GLU A 12 -10.53 12.09 21.55
N CYS A 13 -10.27 13.40 21.38
CA CYS A 13 -11.20 14.29 20.68
C CYS A 13 -11.27 13.96 19.19
N MET A 14 -10.11 13.78 18.56
CA MET A 14 -10.00 13.53 17.13
C MET A 14 -10.52 12.15 16.72
N LEU A 15 -10.42 11.16 17.61
CA LEU A 15 -10.94 9.81 17.40
C LEU A 15 -12.40 9.64 17.88
N ARG A 16 -13.05 10.70 18.37
CA ARG A 16 -14.44 10.68 18.86
C ARG A 16 -14.67 9.79 20.10
N HIS A 17 -13.66 9.69 20.96
CA HIS A 17 -13.76 9.01 22.25
C HIS A 17 -13.91 9.99 23.43
N CYS A 18 -13.94 11.30 23.16
CA CYS A 18 -14.08 12.33 24.19
C CYS A 18 -15.55 12.74 24.37
N ASP A 19 -16.11 12.44 25.55
CA ASP A 19 -17.49 12.82 25.92
C ASP A 19 -17.69 14.33 26.14
N LYS A 20 -16.60 15.09 26.24
CA LYS A 20 -16.62 16.56 26.45
C LYS A 20 -16.58 17.36 25.16
N CYS A 21 -16.48 16.70 24.00
CA CYS A 21 -16.48 17.41 22.72
C CYS A 21 -17.82 18.14 22.52
N PRO A 22 -17.80 19.33 21.90
CA PRO A 22 -19.01 20.05 21.51
C PRO A 22 -20.00 19.16 20.74
N SER A 23 -21.29 19.34 20.99
CA SER A 23 -22.35 18.68 20.20
C SER A 23 -22.22 19.03 18.72
N LYS A 24 -22.72 18.15 17.86
CA LYS A 24 -22.91 18.43 16.43
C LYS A 24 -23.75 19.69 16.22
N ASP A 25 -24.66 20.00 17.13
CA ASP A 25 -25.54 21.18 17.06
C ASP A 25 -24.77 22.49 17.03
N ASN A 26 -23.62 22.57 17.72
CA ASN A 26 -22.78 23.77 17.69
C ASN A 26 -22.21 24.02 16.28
N LEU A 27 -21.87 22.95 15.55
CA LEU A 27 -21.43 23.08 14.18
C LEU A 27 -22.59 23.41 13.24
N VAL A 28 -23.77 22.82 13.46
CA VAL A 28 -24.99 23.15 12.70
C VAL A 28 -25.31 24.63 12.84
N GLN A 29 -25.39 25.16 14.07
CA GLN A 29 -25.66 26.58 14.33
C GLN A 29 -24.61 27.49 13.69
N PHE A 30 -23.33 27.13 13.77
CA PHE A 30 -22.26 27.88 13.10
C PHE A 30 -22.43 27.90 11.58
N LEU A 31 -22.84 26.79 10.97
CA LEU A 31 -23.07 26.72 9.53
C LEU A 31 -24.34 27.49 9.14
N GLN A 32 -25.43 27.37 9.90
CA GLN A 32 -26.66 28.15 9.69
C GLN A 32 -26.38 29.65 9.75
N SER A 33 -25.53 30.11 10.69
CA SER A 33 -25.14 31.52 10.75
C SER A 33 -24.29 32.00 9.56
N LYS A 34 -23.84 31.09 8.67
CA LYS A 34 -23.18 31.46 7.40
C LYS A 34 -24.15 31.58 6.23
N PHE A 35 -25.37 31.12 6.42
CA PHE A 35 -26.46 31.20 5.45
C PHE A 35 -27.64 32.04 6.00
N GLU A 36 -27.38 32.95 6.94
CA GLU A 36 -28.44 33.73 7.62
C GLU A 36 -29.26 34.62 6.67
N ASP A 37 -28.70 34.97 5.51
CA ASP A 37 -29.36 35.76 4.47
C ASP A 37 -30.29 34.92 3.55
N TYR A 38 -30.37 33.61 3.78
CA TYR A 38 -31.10 32.65 2.95
C TYR A 38 -32.09 31.83 3.78
N ASP A 39 -33.19 31.41 3.15
CA ASP A 39 -34.13 30.48 3.79
C ASP A 39 -33.58 29.05 3.74
N ASP A 40 -33.89 28.22 4.74
CA ASP A 40 -33.43 26.82 4.79
C ASP A 40 -33.87 25.98 3.57
N GLU A 41 -34.96 26.40 2.90
CA GLU A 41 -35.52 25.78 1.69
C GLU A 41 -34.86 26.28 0.38
N ASP A 42 -34.03 27.33 0.45
CA ASP A 42 -33.32 27.84 -0.74
C ASP A 42 -32.42 26.76 -1.34
N ILE A 43 -32.35 26.75 -2.66
CA ILE A 43 -31.64 25.71 -3.41
C ILE A 43 -30.18 26.10 -3.63
N VAL A 44 -29.28 25.19 -3.28
CA VAL A 44 -27.84 25.29 -3.50
C VAL A 44 -27.37 24.18 -4.42
N GLU A 45 -26.49 24.55 -5.36
CA GLU A 45 -25.89 23.61 -6.30
C GLU A 45 -24.41 23.41 -6.01
N TYR A 46 -23.98 22.15 -5.95
CA TYR A 46 -22.58 21.80 -5.66
C TYR A 46 -22.19 20.49 -6.33
N ASN A 47 -20.88 20.30 -6.51
CA ASN A 47 -20.33 19.08 -7.09
C ASN A 47 -19.80 18.16 -5.98
N GLN A 48 -20.01 16.85 -6.13
CA GLN A 48 -19.52 15.85 -5.19
C GLN A 48 -18.99 14.61 -5.92
N TRP A 49 -17.84 14.11 -5.47
CA TRP A 49 -17.34 12.80 -5.86
C TRP A 49 -18.20 11.68 -5.27
N VAL A 50 -18.62 10.73 -6.10
CA VAL A 50 -19.37 9.53 -5.73
C VAL A 50 -18.64 8.32 -6.28
N SER A 51 -18.35 7.35 -5.43
CA SER A 51 -17.67 6.10 -5.79
C SER A 51 -18.67 4.96 -5.70
N MET A 52 -19.17 4.48 -6.85
CA MET A 52 -19.92 3.22 -6.95
C MET A 52 -18.96 2.12 -7.45
N ASP A 53 -18.55 2.21 -8.72
CA ASP A 53 -17.49 1.36 -9.32
C ASP A 53 -16.34 2.20 -9.91
N ARG A 54 -16.70 3.33 -10.54
CA ARG A 54 -15.78 4.41 -10.90
C ARG A 54 -16.11 5.65 -10.07
N THR A 55 -15.10 6.45 -9.76
CA THR A 55 -15.30 7.71 -9.04
C THR A 55 -15.70 8.79 -10.03
N GLU A 56 -16.93 9.27 -9.93
CA GLU A 56 -17.48 10.30 -10.81
C GLU A 56 -17.84 11.55 -10.00
N MET A 57 -17.71 12.71 -10.65
CA MET A 57 -18.16 13.97 -10.07
C MET A 57 -19.59 14.23 -10.53
N ILE A 58 -20.52 14.24 -9.57
CA ILE A 58 -21.94 14.46 -9.83
C ILE A 58 -22.33 15.84 -9.29
N ARG A 59 -23.14 16.57 -10.06
CA ARG A 59 -23.76 17.82 -9.62
C ARG A 59 -25.02 17.51 -8.83
N TYR A 60 -25.09 18.03 -7.61
CA TYR A 60 -26.25 17.99 -6.73
C TYR A 60 -26.92 19.36 -6.69
N SER A 61 -28.23 19.33 -6.50
CA SER A 61 -29.07 20.49 -6.22
C SER A 61 -29.93 20.10 -5.02
N THR A 62 -29.71 20.72 -3.87
CA THR A 62 -30.39 20.40 -2.60
C THR A 62 -30.80 21.70 -1.89
N SER A 63 -31.63 21.61 -0.86
CA SER A 63 -31.85 22.75 0.02
C SER A 63 -30.58 23.08 0.85
N ILE A 64 -30.51 24.30 1.39
CA ILE A 64 -29.45 24.71 2.32
C ILE A 64 -29.46 23.81 3.57
N GLY A 65 -30.63 23.52 4.12
CA GLY A 65 -30.77 22.62 5.27
C GLY A 65 -30.13 21.23 5.00
N GLU A 66 -30.45 20.62 3.87
CA GLU A 66 -29.87 19.33 3.48
C GLU A 66 -28.35 19.39 3.27
N LEU A 67 -27.85 20.50 2.71
CA LEU A 67 -26.40 20.70 2.54
C LEU A 67 -25.69 20.73 3.89
N ILE A 68 -26.23 21.48 4.86
CA ILE A 68 -25.64 21.61 6.20
C ILE A 68 -25.60 20.25 6.88
N GLU A 69 -26.68 19.48 6.85
CA GLU A 69 -26.73 18.13 7.44
C GLU A 69 -25.68 17.20 6.82
N LYS A 70 -25.61 17.13 5.48
CA LYS A 70 -24.63 16.31 4.76
C LYS A 70 -23.20 16.74 5.05
N LEU A 71 -22.95 18.05 5.13
CA LEU A 71 -21.64 18.60 5.43
C LEU A 71 -21.20 18.22 6.85
N VAL A 72 -22.09 18.36 7.83
CA VAL A 72 -21.84 17.96 9.23
C VAL A 72 -21.56 16.47 9.32
N GLU A 73 -22.33 15.62 8.62
CA GLU A 73 -22.10 14.17 8.59
C GLU A 73 -20.71 13.84 8.02
N LYS A 74 -20.35 14.44 6.87
CA LYS A 74 -19.04 14.23 6.23
C LYS A 74 -17.89 14.75 7.08
N LEU A 75 -18.02 15.92 7.69
CA LEU A 75 -17.01 16.45 8.61
C LEU A 75 -16.84 15.52 9.81
N ASN A 76 -17.92 14.99 10.38
CA ASN A 76 -17.84 14.03 11.47
C ASN A 76 -17.01 12.78 11.12
N LYS A 77 -17.12 12.29 9.88
CA LYS A 77 -16.29 11.18 9.34
C LYS A 77 -14.85 11.63 9.03
N LEU A 78 -14.66 12.87 8.59
CA LEU A 78 -13.36 13.39 8.18
C LEU A 78 -12.41 13.63 9.37
N ILE A 79 -12.91 14.00 10.54
CA ILE A 79 -12.05 14.29 11.71
C ILE A 79 -11.12 13.10 12.08
N PRO A 80 -11.63 11.89 12.36
CA PRO A 80 -10.76 10.75 12.67
C PRO A 80 -9.86 10.40 11.49
N HIS A 81 -10.39 10.44 10.26
CA HIS A 81 -9.61 10.18 9.05
C HIS A 81 -8.40 11.14 8.91
N SER A 82 -8.63 12.44 9.08
CA SER A 82 -7.59 13.47 8.99
C SER A 82 -6.52 13.29 10.07
N TYR A 83 -6.93 12.96 11.29
CA TYR A 83 -6.01 12.69 12.39
C TYR A 83 -5.15 11.44 12.13
N ILE A 84 -5.77 10.35 11.68
CA ILE A 84 -5.08 9.11 11.33
C ILE A 84 -4.09 9.37 10.19
N ALA A 85 -4.51 10.03 9.11
CA ALA A 85 -3.66 10.36 7.96
C ALA A 85 -2.44 11.21 8.36
N LYS A 86 -2.64 12.27 9.16
CA LYS A 86 -1.55 13.09 9.71
C LYS A 86 -0.62 12.30 10.62
N SER A 87 -1.18 11.41 11.44
CA SER A 87 -0.41 10.53 12.33
C SER A 87 0.46 9.56 11.55
N GLN A 88 -0.08 8.91 10.49
CA GLN A 88 0.68 8.04 9.60
C GLN A 88 1.78 8.80 8.86
N ALA A 89 1.47 9.96 8.29
CA ALA A 89 2.45 10.78 7.59
C ALA A 89 3.61 11.20 8.51
N SER A 90 3.29 11.61 9.75
CA SER A 90 4.29 11.94 10.76
C SER A 90 5.13 10.72 11.17
N PHE A 91 4.51 9.56 11.36
CA PHE A 91 5.21 8.32 11.66
C PHE A 91 6.17 7.92 10.54
N PHE A 92 5.69 7.87 9.30
CA PHE A 92 6.50 7.56 8.13
C PHE A 92 7.67 8.55 7.95
N LYS A 93 7.43 9.86 8.13
CA LYS A 93 8.51 10.87 8.08
C LYS A 93 9.58 10.62 9.13
N ASN A 94 9.19 10.24 10.35
CA ASN A 94 10.12 9.93 11.43
C ASN A 94 10.88 8.63 11.15
N LEU A 95 10.21 7.58 10.67
CA LEU A 95 10.82 6.28 10.35
C LEU A 95 11.93 6.43 9.29
N LYS A 96 11.71 7.22 8.24
CA LYS A 96 12.72 7.54 7.22
C LYS A 96 13.99 8.22 7.75
N GLY A 97 13.93 8.85 8.93
CA GLY A 97 15.07 9.52 9.57
C GLY A 97 15.73 8.69 10.66
N THR A 98 14.95 7.83 11.34
CA THR A 98 15.38 7.12 12.56
C THR A 98 15.72 5.65 12.32
N ALA A 99 15.32 5.07 11.17
CA ALA A 99 15.63 3.67 10.83
C ALA A 99 17.12 3.34 11.02
N SER A 100 17.39 2.18 11.60
CA SER A 100 18.74 1.63 11.79
C SER A 100 19.37 1.17 10.47
N SER A 101 20.67 0.89 10.47
CA SER A 101 21.39 0.44 9.28
C SER A 101 20.94 -0.93 8.75
N ASN A 102 20.34 -1.76 9.59
CA ASN A 102 19.74 -3.03 9.20
C ASN A 102 18.28 -2.93 8.73
N THR A 103 17.73 -1.71 8.63
CA THR A 103 16.33 -1.48 8.27
C THR A 103 16.23 -0.58 7.06
N ALA A 104 15.47 -1.02 6.05
CA ALA A 104 15.10 -0.20 4.91
C ALA A 104 13.62 0.18 5.00
N VAL A 105 13.31 1.44 4.74
CA VAL A 105 11.95 1.95 4.60
C VAL A 105 11.64 2.06 3.11
N VAL A 106 10.79 1.16 2.63
CA VAL A 106 10.36 1.11 1.23
C VAL A 106 9.01 1.82 1.09
N SER A 107 8.92 2.73 0.14
CA SER A 107 7.69 3.43 -0.25
C SER A 107 7.41 3.14 -1.70
N MET A 108 6.20 2.69 -2.01
CA MET A 108 5.77 2.40 -3.36
C MET A 108 4.52 3.24 -3.64
N ASP A 109 4.42 3.81 -4.84
CA ASP A 109 3.19 4.44 -5.30
C ASP A 109 2.36 3.45 -6.14
N PHE A 110 1.16 3.87 -6.54
CA PHE A 110 0.39 3.14 -7.54
C PHE A 110 1.17 3.00 -8.85
N SER A 111 0.98 1.87 -9.50
CA SER A 111 1.56 1.61 -10.81
C SER A 111 0.87 2.41 -11.89
N GLU A 112 1.63 2.99 -12.82
CA GLU A 112 1.09 3.76 -13.93
C GLU A 112 1.42 3.09 -15.27
N ASN A 113 0.46 3.14 -16.19
CA ASN A 113 0.67 2.75 -17.58
C ASN A 113 1.44 3.86 -18.31
N TYR A 114 2.59 3.53 -18.86
CA TYR A 114 3.42 4.39 -19.68
C TYR A 114 3.39 3.92 -21.13
N ALA A 115 2.80 4.73 -22.01
CA ALA A 115 2.83 4.50 -23.44
C ALA A 115 4.18 4.94 -24.01
N PHE A 116 4.84 4.05 -24.77
CA PHE A 116 6.07 4.40 -25.46
C PHE A 116 5.76 5.33 -26.63
N THR A 117 6.09 6.61 -26.47
CA THR A 117 6.00 7.59 -27.56
C THR A 117 7.36 7.73 -28.23
N ILE A 118 7.40 7.58 -29.55
CA ILE A 118 8.61 7.83 -30.34
C ILE A 118 8.62 9.32 -30.73
N GLN A 119 9.74 10.00 -30.54
CA GLN A 119 9.90 11.37 -31.01
C GLN A 119 9.80 11.41 -32.55
N ASP A 120 9.02 12.35 -33.10
CA ASP A 120 8.70 12.47 -34.53
C ASP A 120 8.00 11.23 -35.13
N GLU A 121 7.11 10.57 -34.37
CA GLU A 121 6.33 9.44 -34.88
C GLU A 121 5.49 9.81 -36.11
N ALA A 122 5.56 8.98 -37.15
CA ALA A 122 4.68 9.12 -38.30
C ALA A 122 3.23 8.95 -37.84
N GLN A 123 2.30 9.76 -38.37
CA GLN A 123 0.89 9.79 -37.95
C GLN A 123 0.20 8.40 -37.94
N GLY A 124 0.62 7.48 -38.82
CA GLY A 124 0.10 6.11 -38.87
C GLY A 124 0.56 5.18 -37.73
N TYR A 125 1.60 5.56 -36.97
CA TYR A 125 2.14 4.77 -35.85
C TYR A 125 1.43 5.05 -34.51
N HIS A 126 0.59 6.09 -34.45
CA HIS A 126 -0.14 6.51 -33.24
C HIS A 126 -1.01 5.40 -32.62
N TRP A 127 -1.42 4.41 -33.42
CA TRP A 127 -2.25 3.26 -32.99
C TRP A 127 -1.46 1.99 -32.66
N ASN A 128 -0.13 2.03 -32.75
CA ASN A 128 0.75 0.86 -32.56
C ASN A 128 1.77 1.07 -31.43
N SER A 129 1.55 2.07 -30.57
CA SER A 129 2.39 2.32 -29.42
C SER A 129 2.18 1.22 -28.37
N ASN A 130 3.24 0.47 -28.11
CA ASN A 130 3.26 -0.42 -26.95
C ASN A 130 3.25 0.44 -25.68
N SER A 131 2.76 -0.12 -24.58
CA SER A 131 2.92 0.46 -23.26
C SER A 131 3.61 -0.53 -22.32
N CYS A 132 4.08 -0.02 -21.20
CA CYS A 132 4.51 -0.81 -20.06
C CYS A 132 3.99 -0.19 -18.78
N THR A 133 4.09 -0.94 -17.71
CA THR A 133 3.72 -0.53 -16.38
C THR A 133 4.95 -0.11 -15.61
N ILE A 134 4.87 1.06 -14.99
CA ILE A 134 5.91 1.59 -14.15
C ILE A 134 5.46 1.50 -12.69
N HIS A 135 6.26 0.84 -11.85
CA HIS A 135 6.12 0.89 -10.39
C HIS A 135 7.23 1.76 -9.80
N PRO A 136 6.92 3.01 -9.42
CA PRO A 136 7.88 3.86 -8.74
C PRO A 136 8.06 3.41 -7.28
N VAL A 137 9.31 3.21 -6.89
CA VAL A 137 9.71 2.76 -5.55
C VAL A 137 10.82 3.66 -5.02
N MET A 138 10.67 4.11 -3.78
CA MET A 138 11.68 4.87 -3.05
C MET A 138 12.12 4.09 -1.83
N ILE A 139 13.42 3.79 -1.74
CA ILE A 139 14.01 3.06 -0.62
C ILE A 139 14.87 4.02 0.20
N HIS A 140 14.52 4.21 1.47
CA HIS A 140 15.32 4.94 2.44
C HIS A 140 16.03 3.95 3.35
N CYS A 141 17.36 3.94 3.32
CA CYS A 141 18.18 3.07 4.16
C CYS A 141 19.44 3.81 4.62
N LYS A 142 20.35 3.11 5.30
CA LYS A 142 21.69 3.62 5.60
C LYS A 142 22.73 2.68 5.02
N ASP A 143 23.84 3.23 4.59
CA ASP A 143 24.99 2.42 4.16
C ASP A 143 25.72 1.79 5.37
N THR A 144 26.78 1.02 5.10
CA THR A 144 27.62 0.39 6.13
C THR A 144 28.29 1.40 7.07
N SER A 145 28.41 2.66 6.64
CA SER A 145 28.96 3.77 7.42
C SER A 145 27.88 4.55 8.20
N ASN A 146 26.64 4.04 8.24
CA ASN A 146 25.47 4.69 8.83
C ASN A 146 25.04 6.01 8.17
N VAL A 147 25.50 6.29 6.95
CA VAL A 147 25.11 7.46 6.18
C VAL A 147 23.78 7.18 5.50
N LYS A 148 22.87 8.16 5.54
CA LYS A 148 21.56 8.06 4.92
C LYS A 148 21.69 7.91 3.40
N LEU A 149 21.06 6.87 2.86
CA LEU A 149 20.98 6.58 1.44
C LEU A 149 19.51 6.63 0.99
N ILE A 150 19.27 7.23 -0.17
CA ILE A 150 17.95 7.25 -0.83
C ILE A 150 18.13 6.64 -2.21
N ILE A 151 17.51 5.48 -2.43
CA ILE A 151 17.60 4.74 -3.69
C ILE A 151 16.25 4.87 -4.41
N PRO A 152 16.17 5.61 -5.53
CA PRO A 152 15.05 5.53 -6.43
C PRO A 152 15.16 4.23 -7.25
N LEU A 153 14.08 3.45 -7.28
CA LEU A 153 13.95 2.25 -8.08
C LEU A 153 12.67 2.36 -8.92
N CYS A 154 12.78 2.03 -10.20
CA CYS A 154 11.66 1.96 -11.12
C CYS A 154 11.58 0.53 -11.64
N ILE A 155 10.49 -0.17 -11.32
CA ILE A 155 10.24 -1.52 -11.84
C ILE A 155 9.34 -1.40 -13.06
N ILE A 156 9.77 -1.98 -14.18
CA ILE A 156 9.01 -1.98 -15.43
C ILE A 156 8.42 -3.38 -15.63
N SER A 157 7.12 -3.44 -15.91
CA SER A 157 6.39 -4.68 -16.20
C SER A 157 5.64 -4.55 -17.53
N GLU A 158 5.46 -5.66 -18.24
CA GLU A 158 4.61 -5.72 -19.45
C GLU A 158 3.12 -5.91 -19.11
N ASP A 159 2.77 -6.01 -17.82
CA ASP A 159 1.38 -6.20 -17.37
C ASP A 159 0.62 -4.88 -17.27
N LEU A 160 -0.16 -4.55 -18.30
CA LEU A 160 -0.89 -3.28 -18.43
C LEU A 160 -2.21 -3.20 -17.66
N LYS A 161 -2.61 -4.28 -16.98
CA LYS A 161 -3.91 -4.37 -16.29
C LYS A 161 -3.81 -3.87 -14.86
N HIS A 162 -3.98 -2.56 -14.65
CA HIS A 162 -3.99 -1.96 -13.30
C HIS A 162 -5.38 -1.79 -12.70
N ASP A 163 -6.41 -1.85 -13.54
CA ASP A 163 -7.75 -1.44 -13.15
C ASP A 163 -8.68 -2.63 -13.00
N HIS A 164 -9.28 -2.69 -11.82
CA HIS A 164 -10.47 -3.47 -11.51
C HIS A 164 -10.44 -4.89 -12.07
N ILE A 165 -9.79 -5.80 -11.33
CA ILE A 165 -9.97 -7.23 -11.57
C ILE A 165 -11.46 -7.51 -11.45
N SER A 166 -12.12 -7.85 -12.57
CA SER A 166 -13.54 -8.17 -12.57
C SER A 166 -13.76 -9.34 -11.62
N LYS A 167 -14.96 -9.46 -11.03
CA LYS A 167 -15.24 -10.57 -10.13
C LYS A 167 -14.93 -11.92 -10.80
N GLU A 168 -15.22 -12.05 -12.09
CA GLU A 168 -14.94 -13.23 -12.91
C GLU A 168 -13.44 -13.48 -13.09
N ALA A 169 -12.63 -12.42 -13.25
CA ALA A 169 -11.18 -12.54 -13.32
C ALA A 169 -10.56 -12.86 -11.95
N VAL A 170 -11.11 -12.34 -10.86
CA VAL A 170 -10.75 -12.74 -9.48
C VAL A 170 -11.12 -14.20 -9.28
N ASP A 171 -12.32 -14.62 -9.68
CA ASP A 171 -12.82 -16.00 -9.51
C ASP A 171 -11.98 -16.99 -10.33
N SER A 172 -11.64 -16.65 -11.59
CA SER A 172 -10.77 -17.45 -12.45
C SER A 172 -9.32 -17.54 -11.92
N THR A 173 -8.78 -16.42 -11.45
CA THR A 173 -7.46 -16.40 -10.81
C THR A 173 -7.50 -17.15 -9.47
N SER A 174 -8.61 -17.06 -8.74
CA SER A 174 -8.83 -17.78 -7.49
C SER A 174 -8.80 -19.28 -7.73
N LEU A 175 -9.40 -19.81 -8.80
CA LEU A 175 -9.25 -21.23 -9.19
C LEU A 175 -7.78 -21.63 -9.39
N THR A 176 -6.98 -20.74 -9.98
CA THR A 176 -5.54 -20.98 -10.20
C THR A 176 -4.73 -20.86 -8.90
N LEU A 177 -5.18 -20.02 -7.98
CA LEU A 177 -4.59 -19.80 -6.67
C LEU A 177 -5.22 -20.64 -5.56
N GLU A 178 -6.22 -21.47 -5.86
CA GLU A 178 -7.04 -22.18 -4.87
C GLU A 178 -6.16 -23.03 -3.98
N SER A 179 -5.20 -23.76 -4.56
CA SER A 179 -4.24 -24.53 -3.79
C SER A 179 -3.36 -23.68 -2.87
N ARG A 180 -3.01 -22.44 -3.27
CA ARG A 180 -2.22 -21.51 -2.46
C ARG A 180 -3.05 -20.83 -1.39
N LEU A 181 -4.33 -20.53 -1.68
CA LEU A 181 -5.23 -19.80 -0.81
C LEU A 181 -6.00 -20.71 0.16
N LYS A 182 -6.08 -22.02 -0.12
CA LYS A 182 -6.80 -23.02 0.69
C LYS A 182 -6.41 -22.99 2.16
N ASP A 183 -5.13 -22.77 2.44
CA ASP A 183 -4.57 -22.74 3.80
C ASP A 183 -4.36 -21.31 4.32
N THR A 184 -4.69 -20.28 3.53
CA THR A 184 -4.55 -18.87 3.94
C THR A 184 -5.80 -18.36 4.63
N GLN A 185 -5.60 -17.55 5.67
CA GLN A 185 -6.70 -16.87 6.36
C GLN A 185 -6.66 -15.37 6.08
N THR A 186 -7.81 -14.79 5.72
CA THR A 186 -7.92 -13.34 5.61
C THR A 186 -7.90 -12.72 6.99
N LEU A 187 -7.11 -11.66 7.15
CA LEU A 187 -7.11 -10.88 8.38
C LEU A 187 -8.42 -10.04 8.42
N PRO A 188 -9.30 -10.23 9.41
CA PRO A 188 -10.55 -9.49 9.46
C PRO A 188 -10.27 -8.00 9.70
N GLY A 189 -10.89 -7.15 8.88
CA GLY A 189 -10.79 -5.70 9.05
C GLY A 189 -9.44 -5.10 8.65
N THR A 190 -8.67 -5.71 7.74
CA THR A 190 -7.37 -5.17 7.25
C THR A 190 -7.39 -3.67 6.94
N ARG A 191 -8.49 -3.17 6.36
CA ARG A 191 -8.67 -1.75 6.01
C ARG A 191 -8.77 -0.80 7.23
N LEU A 192 -8.89 -1.33 8.44
CA LEU A 192 -8.98 -0.57 9.69
C LEU A 192 -7.62 -0.36 10.36
N PHE A 193 -6.57 -1.00 9.85
CA PHE A 193 -5.24 -0.98 10.45
C PHE A 193 -4.21 -0.34 9.51
N HIS A 194 -3.20 0.29 10.10
CA HIS A 194 -2.16 1.03 9.37
C HIS A 194 -0.74 0.54 9.70
N ASN A 195 -0.59 -0.38 10.63
CA ASN A 195 0.68 -1.03 10.93
C ASN A 195 0.42 -2.50 11.22
N PHE A 196 1.20 -3.35 10.56
CA PHE A 196 1.17 -4.78 10.71
C PHE A 196 2.58 -5.24 11.07
N GLN A 197 2.71 -6.00 12.14
CA GLN A 197 4.00 -6.44 12.65
C GLN A 197 3.95 -7.94 12.91
N PRO A 198 4.75 -8.76 12.19
CA PRO A 198 4.92 -10.16 12.55
C PRO A 198 5.63 -10.24 13.91
N ILE A 199 5.13 -11.11 14.77
CA ILE A 199 5.65 -11.32 16.14
C ILE A 199 6.59 -12.54 16.15
N ASP A 200 6.30 -13.54 15.32
CA ASP A 200 7.05 -14.78 15.22
C ASP A 200 7.04 -15.35 13.79
N ASP A 201 7.77 -16.45 13.61
CA ASP A 201 7.84 -17.26 12.39
C ASP A 201 6.69 -18.28 12.26
N LEU A 202 5.79 -18.31 13.25
CA LEU A 202 4.59 -19.15 13.30
C LEU A 202 3.35 -18.45 12.72
N GLY A 203 3.53 -17.26 12.14
CA GLY A 203 2.46 -16.50 11.48
C GLY A 203 1.65 -15.61 12.42
N MET A 204 2.10 -15.40 13.66
CA MET A 204 1.46 -14.42 14.55
C MET A 204 1.76 -13.00 14.07
N ILE A 205 0.70 -12.21 13.94
CA ILE A 205 0.77 -10.81 13.53
C ILE A 205 -0.02 -9.93 14.50
N GLU A 206 0.54 -8.78 14.82
CA GLU A 206 -0.15 -7.68 15.47
C GLU A 206 -0.53 -6.62 14.44
N ALA A 207 -1.75 -6.09 14.57
CA ALA A 207 -2.23 -4.97 13.77
C ALA A 207 -2.64 -3.80 14.66
N ARG A 208 -2.21 -2.60 14.30
CA ARG A 208 -2.51 -1.34 15.00
C ARG A 208 -3.38 -0.46 14.12
N ARG A 209 -4.37 0.19 14.73
CA ARG A 209 -5.20 1.18 14.02
C ARG A 209 -4.37 2.38 13.61
N ILE A 210 -3.43 2.82 14.44
CA ILE A 210 -2.46 3.86 14.11
C ILE A 210 -1.06 3.31 14.37
N SER A 211 -0.09 3.56 13.48
CA SER A 211 1.27 3.02 13.61
C SER A 211 1.99 3.33 14.93
N ARG A 212 1.59 4.39 15.64
CA ARG A 212 2.15 4.79 16.92
C ARG A 212 1.42 4.19 18.14
N ASP A 213 0.40 3.37 17.93
CA ASP A 213 -0.33 2.77 19.04
C ASP A 213 0.59 1.83 19.82
N GLU A 214 0.69 2.05 21.13
CA GLU A 214 1.50 1.22 22.02
C GLU A 214 0.95 -0.20 22.11
N THR A 215 -0.37 -0.32 22.14
CA THR A 215 -1.09 -1.60 22.20
C THR A 215 -1.65 -1.98 20.83
N PRO A 216 -1.55 -3.26 20.43
CA PRO A 216 -2.17 -3.73 19.21
C PRO A 216 -3.69 -3.69 19.35
N ALA A 217 -4.36 -3.36 18.25
CA ALA A 217 -5.83 -3.40 18.16
C ALA A 217 -6.34 -4.80 17.80
N LEU A 218 -5.48 -5.63 17.21
CA LEU A 218 -5.75 -7.02 16.85
C LEU A 218 -4.45 -7.81 16.93
N THR A 219 -4.51 -9.00 17.52
CA THR A 219 -3.48 -10.03 17.43
C THR A 219 -4.10 -11.25 16.76
N PHE A 220 -3.45 -11.77 15.73
CA PHE A 220 -4.04 -12.80 14.88
C PHE A 220 -2.98 -13.79 14.40
N ASN A 221 -3.34 -15.06 14.27
CA ASN A 221 -2.49 -16.04 13.63
C ASN A 221 -2.93 -16.25 12.17
N LEU A 222 -2.08 -15.86 11.22
CA LEU A 222 -2.33 -16.04 9.79
C LEU A 222 -2.19 -17.49 9.33
N LEU A 223 -1.45 -18.31 10.09
CA LEU A 223 -1.10 -19.69 9.76
C LEU A 223 -1.61 -20.64 10.85
N LYS A 224 -2.76 -21.28 10.62
CA LYS A 224 -3.09 -22.47 11.40
C LYS A 224 -2.15 -23.61 10.97
N ASN A 225 -1.07 -23.80 11.72
CA ASN A 225 -0.12 -24.94 11.64
C ASN A 225 0.92 -24.90 10.48
N GLN A 226 1.37 -23.74 10.02
CA GLN A 226 2.48 -23.65 9.04
C GLN A 226 3.54 -22.61 9.47
N THR A 227 4.80 -22.89 9.16
CA THR A 227 5.96 -22.01 9.41
C THR A 227 6.24 -21.14 8.17
N LEU A 228 6.60 -19.86 8.36
CA LEU A 228 6.94 -18.92 7.27
C LEU A 228 8.29 -19.17 6.58
N LEU A 229 9.06 -20.17 7.02
CA LEU A 229 10.27 -20.60 6.36
C LEU A 229 9.92 -21.21 5.00
N VAL A 230 10.37 -20.57 3.92
CA VAL A 230 10.30 -21.12 2.56
C VAL A 230 11.10 -22.41 2.54
N LYS A 231 10.41 -23.54 2.36
CA LYS A 231 11.05 -24.85 2.19
C LYS A 231 11.25 -25.09 0.70
N MET A 232 12.22 -25.94 0.34
CA MET A 232 12.50 -26.28 -1.07
C MET A 232 11.26 -26.74 -1.84
N LYS A 233 10.36 -27.46 -1.18
CA LYS A 233 9.09 -27.92 -1.75
C LYS A 233 8.10 -26.81 -2.14
N ASP A 234 8.29 -25.60 -1.60
CA ASP A 234 7.41 -24.44 -1.83
C ASP A 234 7.91 -23.60 -3.03
N LEU A 235 9.09 -23.92 -3.59
CA LEU A 235 9.71 -23.21 -4.71
C LEU A 235 9.27 -23.82 -6.04
N TYR A 236 8.90 -22.96 -6.99
CA TYR A 236 8.57 -23.36 -8.35
C TYR A 236 9.01 -22.28 -9.36
N PRO A 237 9.31 -22.65 -10.62
CA PRO A 237 9.61 -21.68 -11.67
C PRO A 237 8.51 -20.59 -11.78
N GLY A 238 8.92 -19.33 -11.71
CA GLY A 238 8.05 -18.15 -11.73
C GLY A 238 7.70 -17.56 -10.36
N CYS A 239 8.03 -18.23 -9.24
CA CYS A 239 7.84 -17.64 -7.92
C CYS A 239 8.92 -16.58 -7.60
N PHE A 240 8.54 -15.51 -6.90
CA PHE A 240 9.46 -14.46 -6.46
C PHE A 240 9.95 -14.75 -5.04
N VAL A 241 11.26 -14.65 -4.84
CA VAL A 241 11.92 -14.94 -3.56
C VAL A 241 12.93 -13.84 -3.22
N GLY A 242 13.10 -13.61 -1.91
CA GLY A 242 14.28 -12.94 -1.38
C GLY A 242 15.31 -13.99 -1.01
N CYS A 243 16.54 -13.84 -1.47
CA CYS A 243 17.64 -14.78 -1.20
C CYS A 243 18.92 -14.04 -0.84
N ILE A 244 19.81 -14.72 -0.13
CA ILE A 244 21.14 -14.19 0.22
C ILE A 244 22.15 -14.83 -0.73
N TYR A 245 22.90 -14.00 -1.43
CA TYR A 245 24.02 -14.42 -2.29
C TYR A 245 25.21 -13.49 -1.97
N ASP A 246 26.42 -14.03 -1.82
CA ASP A 246 27.61 -13.25 -1.43
C ASP A 246 27.39 -12.31 -0.21
N ASN A 247 26.64 -12.78 0.80
CA ASN A 247 26.26 -12.03 2.01
C ASN A 247 25.42 -10.76 1.75
N LEU A 248 24.80 -10.65 0.58
CA LEU A 248 23.90 -9.56 0.21
C LEU A 248 22.51 -10.09 -0.09
N TRP A 249 21.49 -9.30 0.24
CA TRP A 249 20.09 -9.62 -0.06
C TRP A 249 19.75 -9.26 -1.50
N TYR A 250 19.21 -10.23 -2.23
CA TYR A 250 18.70 -10.07 -3.58
C TYR A 250 17.25 -10.50 -3.68
N PHE A 251 16.45 -9.74 -4.42
CA PHE A 251 15.14 -10.18 -4.89
C PHE A 251 15.28 -10.78 -6.27
N GLY A 252 14.63 -11.91 -6.51
CA GLY A 252 14.67 -12.56 -7.80
C GLY A 252 13.52 -13.51 -8.05
N MET A 253 13.38 -13.91 -9.30
CA MET A 253 12.40 -14.88 -9.73
C MET A 253 13.08 -16.24 -9.88
N VAL A 254 12.54 -17.27 -9.23
CA VAL A 254 12.96 -18.65 -9.43
C VAL A 254 12.73 -19.00 -10.90
N SER A 255 13.78 -19.43 -11.57
CA SER A 255 13.72 -19.83 -12.98
C SER A 255 13.70 -21.35 -13.13
N GLU A 256 14.48 -22.07 -12.32
CA GLU A 256 14.59 -23.53 -12.36
C GLU A 256 14.79 -24.03 -10.92
N VAL A 257 14.14 -25.15 -10.59
CA VAL A 257 14.28 -25.86 -9.30
C VAL A 257 14.81 -27.25 -9.65
N ASN A 258 16.04 -27.56 -9.26
CA ASN A 258 16.66 -28.85 -9.54
C ASN A 258 16.34 -29.86 -8.44
N ALA A 259 16.39 -31.15 -8.80
CA ALA A 259 16.11 -32.26 -7.88
C ALA A 259 17.17 -32.41 -6.76
N GLU A 260 18.34 -31.78 -6.91
CA GLU A 260 19.47 -31.83 -5.97
C GLU A 260 19.53 -30.62 -5.02
N GLU A 261 18.37 -30.03 -4.71
CA GLU A 261 18.21 -28.87 -3.80
C GLU A 261 18.79 -27.52 -4.28
N ASP A 262 19.31 -27.44 -5.50
CA ASP A 262 19.73 -26.16 -6.10
C ASP A 262 18.56 -25.42 -6.77
N VAL A 263 18.48 -24.10 -6.54
CA VAL A 263 17.47 -23.22 -7.14
C VAL A 263 18.13 -22.10 -7.91
N THR A 264 17.84 -22.02 -9.21
CA THR A 264 18.34 -20.95 -10.05
C THR A 264 17.42 -19.75 -9.96
N VAL A 265 17.89 -18.66 -9.35
CA VAL A 265 17.13 -17.41 -9.18
C VAL A 265 17.67 -16.34 -10.15
N LYS A 266 16.79 -15.77 -10.97
CA LYS A 266 17.09 -14.58 -11.77
C LYS A 266 16.88 -13.34 -10.92
N PHE A 267 17.96 -12.64 -10.57
CA PHE A 267 17.88 -11.42 -9.77
C PHE A 267 17.24 -10.26 -10.55
N LEU A 268 16.40 -9.51 -9.84
CA LEU A 268 15.80 -8.26 -10.32
C LEU A 268 16.78 -7.10 -10.08
N HIS A 269 17.94 -7.16 -10.72
CA HIS A 269 18.97 -6.12 -10.69
C HIS A 269 19.09 -5.49 -12.09
N PRO A 270 19.17 -4.15 -12.21
CA PRO A 270 19.40 -3.51 -13.49
C PRO A 270 20.80 -3.89 -13.98
N ASN A 271 20.90 -4.54 -15.14
CA ASN A 271 22.20 -4.65 -15.82
C ASN A 271 22.81 -3.24 -15.90
N GLY A 272 24.10 -3.14 -15.58
CA GLY A 272 24.83 -1.86 -15.46
C GLY A 272 24.67 -0.94 -16.67
N PRO A 273 25.23 0.29 -16.64
CA PRO A 273 24.87 1.37 -17.56
C PRO A 273 25.08 0.95 -19.02
N SER A 274 24.00 0.48 -19.64
CA SER A 274 23.91 0.22 -21.07
C SER A 274 23.34 1.47 -21.71
N ILE A 275 23.97 1.90 -22.80
CA ILE A 275 23.57 3.06 -23.59
C ILE A 275 22.28 2.77 -24.39
N SER A 276 21.73 1.56 -24.27
CA SER A 276 20.47 1.12 -24.88
C SER A 276 19.74 0.12 -23.98
N PHE A 277 18.44 0.34 -23.77
CA PHE A 277 17.57 -0.55 -23.00
C PHE A 277 17.06 -1.68 -23.89
N PHE A 278 17.48 -2.90 -23.62
CA PHE A 278 16.88 -4.13 -24.17
C PHE A 278 16.37 -4.99 -23.02
N GLY A 279 15.28 -5.74 -23.24
CA GLY A 279 14.72 -6.67 -22.26
C GLY A 279 15.70 -7.76 -21.82
N PRO A 280 15.55 -8.31 -20.60
CA PRO A 280 16.53 -9.21 -20.00
C PRO A 280 16.60 -10.57 -20.73
N THR A 281 17.78 -10.94 -21.24
CA THR A 281 18.01 -12.19 -21.99
C THR A 281 19.05 -13.14 -21.36
N GLY A 282 19.55 -12.87 -20.15
CA GLY A 282 20.57 -13.72 -19.49
C GLY A 282 20.00 -14.71 -18.45
N LYS A 283 20.49 -15.96 -18.45
CA LYS A 283 20.35 -16.95 -17.35
C LYS A 283 21.72 -17.08 -16.65
N MET A 284 21.76 -17.13 -15.31
CA MET A 284 22.95 -17.54 -14.53
C MET A 284 22.51 -18.43 -13.36
N HIS A 285 23.35 -19.41 -13.01
CA HIS A 285 23.12 -20.44 -11.99
C HIS A 285 23.67 -20.01 -10.62
N VAL A 286 22.96 -20.36 -9.53
CA VAL A 286 23.37 -20.14 -8.14
C VAL A 286 23.16 -21.44 -7.35
N GLN A 287 24.14 -21.85 -6.54
CA GLN A 287 24.02 -23.00 -5.62
C GLN A 287 23.56 -22.55 -4.23
N TYR A 288 22.74 -23.37 -3.58
CA TYR A 288 22.23 -23.11 -2.22
C TYR A 288 23.21 -23.66 -1.16
N PRO A 289 23.56 -22.91 -0.10
CA PRO A 289 24.30 -23.50 1.01
C PRO A 289 23.34 -24.27 1.93
N SER A 290 23.64 -25.55 2.14
CA SER A 290 23.00 -26.40 3.14
C SER A 290 23.27 -25.87 4.56
N LEU A 291 22.25 -25.33 5.23
CA LEU A 291 22.31 -25.03 6.65
C LEU A 291 22.20 -26.33 7.46
N THR A 292 23.33 -26.94 7.77
CA THR A 292 23.40 -27.90 8.88
C THR A 292 23.65 -27.16 10.19
N SER A 293 22.89 -27.54 11.21
CA SER A 293 23.01 -27.02 12.57
C SER A 293 24.32 -27.46 13.23
N SER A 294 25.26 -26.54 13.41
CA SER A 294 26.40 -26.59 14.35
C SER A 294 27.28 -25.36 14.06
N GLN A 295 27.70 -24.49 14.97
CA GLN A 295 27.81 -24.44 16.43
C GLN A 295 27.95 -22.94 16.80
N LEU A 296 27.41 -22.57 17.97
CA LEU A 296 27.74 -21.42 18.83
C LEU A 296 27.95 -20.03 18.20
#